data_AF-A0AAD5YGU4-F1
#
_entry.id   AF-A0AAD5YGU4-F1
#
_cell.length_a   1.000
_cell.length_b   1.000
_cell.length_c   1.000
_cell.angle_alpha   90.00
_cell.angle_beta   90.00
_cell.angle_gamma   90.00
#
_symmetry.space_group_name_H-M   'P 1'
#
loop_
_entity.id
_entity.type
_entity.pdbx_description
1 polymer ?
#
loop_
_entity_poly.entity_id
_entity_poly.type
_entity_poly.pdbx_seq_one_letter_code
_entity_poly.pdbx_strand_id
1 'polypeptide(L)'
;MTEPSPDPIQALPDSTVDCASNSGPSSTTSDTSTKKFTRAKRRTLKKKRQREASATEGHTPWLETLGMTEYESKEQRLHDEIVAFLEYMRPTIQERRARELVTARVTDIVKRRFPTGTVTLFGSAAHDLVLPDGDIDLVVQTPQVYEDAFKTRSLFQLSSMLRTALVTRGGQVAVGAKVPVLSFPTVFPLGSFDFDISINAEDGTKAIPVVKGYLESFPPLRPLVLVVKALLSQQGLNSPANGGLGSYAIICLVLCFLKLNPKHHPVEYIQNHMESESLGTLVMDFLDYFGNEFPYSTSYVAAAQGKILPKESLGWTNKDCPEALSIECLINPGRDIGKATSRIAQVRSAFQEALTALKEYPFSMSQGNILGSALGVSCKTLDRRKHLKHIVDSGSLESDLAAIVLPPEWSTPQNPKPQPPRGRRRPPPQNAAPYHIPYHPSYSAYAGAYAPIPVSQYPHNTFRPSYSSYGPGPTYLNYGSPSPALHPAQIPHGSSEDVHRAKRQRI
;
A
#
# COMPACT_ATOMS: atom_id res chain seq x y z
N MET A 1 -41.13 49.25 -45.96
CA MET A 1 -42.34 49.96 -45.49
C MET A 1 -42.51 49.64 -44.01
N THR A 2 -42.31 50.67 -43.17
CA THR A 2 -42.96 50.94 -41.86
C THR A 2 -43.14 49.82 -40.83
N GLU A 3 -42.30 49.89 -39.77
CA GLU A 3 -42.58 49.96 -38.30
C GLU A 3 -44.00 49.64 -37.74
N PRO A 4 -44.19 49.30 -36.42
CA PRO A 4 -43.46 49.86 -35.26
C PRO A 4 -43.18 48.96 -34.02
N SER A 5 -42.49 49.63 -33.07
CA SER A 5 -41.95 49.35 -31.73
C SER A 5 -42.84 48.75 -30.60
N PRO A 6 -42.20 48.32 -29.48
CA PRO A 6 -42.82 47.68 -28.30
C PRO A 6 -43.01 48.62 -27.10
N ASP A 7 -43.75 48.18 -26.07
CA ASP A 7 -43.78 48.79 -24.71
C ASP A 7 -44.41 47.85 -23.63
N PRO A 8 -44.34 48.14 -22.30
CA PRO A 8 -43.73 47.24 -21.30
C PRO A 8 -44.67 46.76 -20.17
N ILE A 9 -44.20 45.81 -19.34
CA ILE A 9 -44.93 45.21 -18.21
C ILE A 9 -44.65 45.94 -16.88
N GLN A 10 -45.73 46.34 -16.21
CA GLN A 10 -45.81 46.98 -14.90
C GLN A 10 -45.72 45.99 -13.71
N ALA A 11 -45.22 46.52 -12.59
CA ALA A 11 -45.21 45.94 -11.24
C ALA A 11 -46.56 46.09 -10.52
N LEU A 12 -46.82 45.28 -9.47
CA LEU A 12 -47.77 45.50 -8.35
C LEU A 12 -47.57 44.39 -7.25
N PRO A 13 -48.12 44.49 -6.01
CA PRO A 13 -47.30 44.71 -4.79
C PRO A 13 -47.53 43.75 -3.59
N ASP A 14 -46.86 44.09 -2.48
CA ASP A 14 -46.91 43.61 -1.09
C ASP A 14 -48.29 43.29 -0.48
N SER A 15 -48.35 42.26 0.39
CA SER A 15 -48.94 42.40 1.74
C SER A 15 -48.73 41.15 2.63
N THR A 16 -48.33 41.45 3.86
CA THR A 16 -48.19 40.65 5.08
C THR A 16 -49.51 40.10 5.64
N VAL A 17 -49.58 38.86 6.19
CA VAL A 17 -50.37 38.50 7.39
C VAL A 17 -49.82 37.25 8.10
N ASP A 18 -50.01 37.26 9.42
CA ASP A 18 -49.54 36.48 10.58
C ASP A 18 -49.77 34.96 10.70
N CYS A 19 -49.00 34.41 11.64
CA CYS A 19 -49.11 33.14 12.36
C CYS A 19 -50.41 32.97 13.18
N ALA A 20 -50.99 31.75 13.20
CA ALA A 20 -51.63 31.16 14.39
C ALA A 20 -51.93 29.63 14.27
N SER A 21 -51.33 28.87 15.18
CA SER A 21 -51.85 27.74 15.98
C SER A 21 -52.78 26.61 15.42
N ASN A 22 -52.20 25.39 15.45
CA ASN A 22 -52.55 24.25 16.31
C ASN A 22 -53.85 23.43 16.10
N SER A 23 -53.70 22.13 15.77
CA SER A 23 -54.47 21.01 16.37
C SER A 23 -53.86 19.65 15.95
N GLY A 24 -53.57 18.78 16.93
CA GLY A 24 -53.30 17.34 16.72
C GLY A 24 -54.60 16.54 16.50
N PRO A 25 -54.61 15.18 16.47
CA PRO A 25 -53.90 14.34 17.45
C PRO A 25 -53.35 12.96 16.99
N SER A 26 -52.53 12.39 17.90
CA SER A 26 -52.41 10.98 18.37
C SER A 26 -51.78 9.82 17.55
N SER A 27 -50.76 9.23 18.24
CA SER A 27 -50.31 7.82 18.31
C SER A 27 -49.55 7.25 17.10
N THR A 28 -48.43 6.51 17.22
CA THR A 28 -47.98 5.52 18.21
C THR A 28 -46.45 5.45 18.27
N THR A 29 -45.93 5.07 19.44
CA THR A 29 -44.52 4.92 19.81
C THR A 29 -43.91 3.60 19.33
N SER A 30 -42.70 3.65 18.78
CA SER A 30 -41.71 2.56 18.93
C SER A 30 -40.30 3.16 19.09
N ASP A 31 -39.61 2.65 20.10
CA ASP A 31 -38.43 3.21 20.74
C ASP A 31 -37.17 2.56 20.15
N THR A 32 -36.20 3.36 19.69
CA THR A 32 -34.82 2.87 19.47
C THR A 32 -33.82 3.98 19.76
N SER A 33 -33.11 3.79 20.88
CA SER A 33 -32.15 4.69 21.51
C SER A 33 -31.06 5.22 20.56
N THR A 34 -31.20 6.46 20.10
CA THR A 34 -30.12 7.21 19.46
C THR A 34 -29.40 8.07 20.50
N LYS A 35 -28.13 7.72 20.80
CA LYS A 35 -27.25 8.49 21.69
C LYS A 35 -27.08 9.92 21.15
N LYS A 36 -27.73 10.90 21.79
CA LYS A 36 -27.61 12.33 21.46
C LYS A 36 -26.21 12.84 21.80
N PHE A 37 -25.40 13.14 20.78
CA PHE A 37 -24.11 13.80 20.96
C PHE A 37 -24.27 15.28 21.34
N THR A 38 -23.43 15.76 22.26
CA THR A 38 -23.40 17.15 22.71
C THR A 38 -23.04 18.12 21.58
N ARG A 39 -23.54 19.37 21.67
CA ARG A 39 -23.33 20.44 20.66
C ARG A 39 -21.84 20.72 20.37
N ALA A 40 -20.98 20.58 21.38
CA ALA A 40 -19.53 20.69 21.24
C ALA A 40 -18.96 19.55 20.37
N LYS A 41 -19.36 18.29 20.64
CA LYS A 41 -18.88 17.11 19.89
C LYS A 41 -19.36 17.11 18.43
N ARG A 42 -20.57 17.65 18.16
CA ARG A 42 -21.07 17.90 16.79
C ARG A 42 -20.25 18.96 16.05
N ARG A 43 -19.80 20.04 16.71
CA ARG A 43 -18.91 21.06 16.10
C ARG A 43 -17.53 20.48 15.80
N THR A 44 -16.98 19.63 16.67
CA THR A 44 -15.69 18.97 16.43
C THR A 44 -15.78 17.95 15.29
N LEU A 45 -16.86 17.17 15.21
CA LEU A 45 -17.11 16.27 14.08
C LEU A 45 -17.35 17.03 12.77
N LYS A 46 -18.05 18.17 12.82
CA LYS A 46 -18.28 19.04 11.64
C LYS A 46 -16.99 19.70 11.17
N LYS A 47 -16.11 20.11 12.10
CA LYS A 47 -14.79 20.68 11.79
C LYS A 47 -13.79 19.62 11.31
N LYS A 48 -13.92 18.37 11.78
CA LYS A 48 -13.19 17.20 11.27
C LYS A 48 -13.67 16.82 9.87
N ARG A 49 -14.98 16.71 9.64
CA ARG A 49 -15.57 16.50 8.32
C ARG A 49 -15.33 17.64 7.34
N GLN A 50 -15.26 18.90 7.80
CA GLN A 50 -14.88 20.04 6.96
C GLN A 50 -13.37 20.08 6.65
N ARG A 51 -12.50 19.60 7.56
CA ARG A 51 -11.07 19.41 7.28
C ARG A 51 -10.82 18.21 6.35
N GLU A 52 -11.62 17.15 6.47
CA GLU A 52 -11.60 15.99 5.58
C GLU A 52 -12.19 16.35 4.21
N ALA A 53 -13.23 17.19 4.16
CA ALA A 53 -13.81 17.73 2.92
C ALA A 53 -12.94 18.82 2.27
N SER A 54 -12.13 19.56 3.03
CA SER A 54 -11.11 20.47 2.47
C SER A 54 -9.83 19.75 2.04
N ALA A 55 -9.69 18.45 2.34
CA ALA A 55 -8.61 17.60 1.83
C ALA A 55 -8.94 16.99 0.46
N THR A 56 -10.11 17.31 -0.12
CA THR A 56 -10.64 16.78 -1.38
C THR A 56 -10.38 17.69 -2.59
N GLU A 57 -9.64 18.79 -2.46
CA GLU A 57 -9.12 19.52 -3.63
C GLU A 57 -7.80 18.89 -4.08
N GLY A 58 -7.93 17.79 -4.83
CA GLY A 58 -6.81 17.22 -5.55
C GLY A 58 -6.31 18.22 -6.59
N HIS A 59 -5.04 18.62 -6.48
CA HIS A 59 -4.42 19.55 -7.42
C HIS A 59 -4.08 18.81 -8.72
N THR A 60 -4.19 19.48 -9.87
CA THR A 60 -3.92 18.89 -11.18
C THR A 60 -2.79 19.62 -11.92
N PRO A 61 -1.56 19.64 -11.35
CA PRO A 61 -0.44 20.41 -11.89
C PRO A 61 0.04 19.92 -13.27
N TRP A 62 -0.29 18.67 -13.64
CA TRP A 62 0.06 18.14 -14.96
C TRP A 62 -0.65 18.88 -16.11
N LEU A 63 -1.78 19.53 -15.85
CA LEU A 63 -2.48 20.31 -16.87
C LEU A 63 -1.64 21.49 -17.39
N GLU A 64 -0.70 22.02 -16.59
CA GLU A 64 0.22 23.07 -17.02
C GLU A 64 1.11 22.63 -18.19
N THR A 65 1.30 21.32 -18.35
CA THR A 65 2.10 20.74 -19.45
C THR A 65 1.26 20.40 -20.69
N LEU A 66 -0.07 20.39 -20.57
CA LEU A 66 -0.95 20.15 -21.69
C LEU A 66 -1.15 21.45 -22.46
N GLY A 67 -0.80 21.42 -23.75
CA GLY A 67 -1.11 22.52 -24.66
C GLY A 67 -2.62 22.69 -24.88
N MET A 68 -2.99 23.81 -25.50
CA MET A 68 -4.35 23.97 -26.04
C MET A 68 -4.44 23.12 -27.31
N THR A 69 -5.08 21.96 -27.20
CA THR A 69 -5.33 21.03 -28.30
C THR A 69 -6.82 20.75 -28.39
N GLU A 70 -7.34 20.69 -29.61
CA GLU A 70 -8.69 20.17 -29.87
C GLU A 70 -8.63 18.64 -29.79
N TYR A 71 -9.67 18.03 -29.22
CA TYR A 71 -9.75 16.60 -29.00
C TYR A 71 -10.96 16.01 -29.72
N GLU A 72 -10.79 14.85 -30.35
CA GLU A 72 -11.86 14.16 -31.07
C GLU A 72 -12.78 13.40 -30.12
N SER A 73 -12.25 12.97 -28.98
CA SER A 73 -12.99 12.20 -27.98
C SER A 73 -12.52 12.46 -26.54
N LYS A 74 -13.37 12.05 -25.60
CA LYS A 74 -13.07 12.05 -24.17
C LYS A 74 -11.90 11.12 -23.86
N GLU A 75 -11.86 9.96 -24.49
CA GLU A 75 -10.87 8.91 -24.28
C GLU A 75 -9.48 9.38 -24.74
N GLN A 76 -9.41 10.09 -25.86
CA GLN A 76 -8.18 10.71 -26.37
C GLN A 76 -7.70 11.84 -25.44
N ARG A 77 -8.60 12.70 -24.94
CA ARG A 77 -8.22 13.70 -23.93
C ARG A 77 -7.71 13.04 -22.65
N LEU A 78 -8.37 11.98 -22.21
CA LEU A 78 -7.96 11.23 -21.03
C LEU A 78 -6.59 10.56 -21.24
N HIS A 79 -6.30 10.07 -22.44
CA HIS A 79 -4.96 9.57 -22.80
C HIS A 79 -3.88 10.63 -22.54
N ASP A 80 -4.03 11.82 -23.12
CA ASP A 80 -3.07 12.92 -22.95
C ASP A 80 -2.93 13.35 -21.50
N GLU A 81 -4.04 13.45 -20.76
CA GLU A 81 -4.02 13.76 -19.33
C GLU A 81 -3.28 12.69 -18.51
N ILE A 82 -3.45 11.40 -18.85
CA ILE A 82 -2.69 10.31 -18.23
C ILE A 82 -1.20 10.45 -18.55
N VAL A 83 -0.83 10.71 -19.81
CA VAL A 83 0.58 10.89 -20.21
C VAL A 83 1.22 12.06 -19.44
N ALA A 84 0.54 13.21 -19.39
CA ALA A 84 0.99 14.38 -18.64
C ALA A 84 1.09 14.11 -17.14
N PHE A 85 0.10 13.41 -16.57
CA PHE A 85 0.12 12.98 -15.18
C PHE A 85 1.33 12.10 -14.88
N LEU A 86 1.60 11.09 -15.72
CA LEU A 86 2.72 10.18 -15.54
C LEU A 86 4.05 10.91 -15.59
N GLU A 87 4.22 11.85 -16.53
CA GLU A 87 5.42 12.68 -16.63
C GLU A 87 5.60 13.55 -15.38
N TYR A 88 4.54 14.21 -14.91
CA TYR A 88 4.58 15.00 -13.68
C TYR A 88 4.96 14.16 -12.46
N MET A 89 4.45 12.93 -12.38
CA MET A 89 4.67 12.01 -11.26
C MET A 89 6.05 11.35 -11.27
N ARG A 90 6.85 11.53 -12.34
CA ARG A 90 8.24 11.09 -12.33
C ARG A 90 8.99 11.78 -11.18
N PRO A 91 9.85 11.04 -10.45
CA PRO A 91 10.74 11.66 -9.48
C PRO A 91 11.68 12.65 -10.18
N THR A 92 11.71 13.88 -9.67
CA THR A 92 12.69 14.91 -10.03
C THR A 92 14.12 14.50 -9.68
N ILE A 93 15.11 15.21 -10.19
CA ILE A 93 16.52 14.98 -9.87
C ILE A 93 16.76 15.08 -8.36
N GLN A 94 16.17 16.09 -7.70
CA GLN A 94 16.28 16.30 -6.26
C GLN A 94 15.65 15.14 -5.47
N GLU A 95 14.45 14.68 -5.87
CA GLU A 95 13.80 13.55 -5.20
C GLU A 95 14.60 12.25 -5.35
N ARG A 96 15.15 11.97 -6.54
CA ARG A 96 16.03 10.82 -6.77
C ARG A 96 17.28 10.91 -5.89
N ARG A 97 17.95 12.06 -5.91
CA ARG A 97 19.15 12.33 -5.12
C ARG A 97 18.90 12.15 -3.62
N ALA A 98 17.82 12.74 -3.10
CA ALA A 98 17.44 12.59 -1.70
C ALA A 98 17.16 11.13 -1.33
N ARG A 99 16.39 10.43 -2.17
CA ARG A 99 16.06 9.01 -1.98
C ARG A 99 17.33 8.16 -1.94
N GLU A 100 18.26 8.35 -2.87
CA GLU A 100 19.54 7.64 -2.93
C GLU A 100 20.38 7.86 -1.67
N LEU A 101 20.57 9.12 -1.27
CA LEU A 101 21.36 9.48 -0.10
C LEU A 101 20.81 8.92 1.21
N VAL A 102 19.51 9.07 1.42
CA VAL A 102 18.84 8.59 2.63
C VAL A 102 18.85 7.06 2.67
N THR A 103 18.59 6.41 1.52
CA THR A 103 18.66 4.94 1.39
C THR A 103 20.07 4.42 1.70
N ALA A 104 21.12 5.06 1.19
CA ALA A 104 22.49 4.70 1.48
C ALA A 104 22.79 4.78 2.98
N ARG A 105 22.37 5.88 3.64
CA ARG A 105 22.56 6.05 5.08
C ARG A 105 21.80 5.03 5.93
N VAL A 106 20.56 4.73 5.57
CA VAL A 106 19.78 3.65 6.22
C VAL A 106 20.47 2.31 6.02
N THR A 107 20.97 2.05 4.81
CA THR A 107 21.71 0.82 4.47
C THR A 107 22.97 0.66 5.32
N ASP A 108 23.72 1.73 5.59
CA ASP A 108 24.89 1.68 6.48
C ASP A 108 24.52 1.21 7.88
N ILE A 109 23.43 1.74 8.45
CA ILE A 109 22.93 1.33 9.78
C ILE A 109 22.45 -0.13 9.77
N VAL A 110 21.75 -0.55 8.71
CA VAL A 110 21.33 -1.95 8.55
C VAL A 110 22.54 -2.88 8.50
N LYS A 111 23.59 -2.51 7.76
CA LYS A 111 24.85 -3.28 7.69
C LYS A 111 25.58 -3.35 9.02
N ARG A 112 25.45 -2.35 9.91
CA ARG A 112 25.96 -2.49 11.29
C ARG A 112 25.30 -3.66 12.02
N ARG A 113 24.00 -3.91 11.78
CA ARG A 113 23.27 -5.04 12.39
C ARG A 113 23.45 -6.37 11.65
N PHE A 114 23.62 -6.32 10.34
CA PHE A 114 23.79 -7.49 9.46
C PHE A 114 25.06 -7.35 8.61
N PRO A 115 26.28 -7.47 9.21
CA PRO A 115 27.52 -7.22 8.48
C PRO A 115 27.75 -8.14 7.29
N THR A 116 27.29 -9.39 7.39
CA THR A 116 27.38 -10.40 6.31
C THR A 116 26.15 -10.43 5.41
N GLY A 117 25.21 -9.49 5.60
CA GLY A 117 23.97 -9.42 4.84
C GLY A 117 24.10 -8.53 3.61
N THR A 118 23.43 -8.89 2.52
CA THR A 118 23.20 -8.00 1.39
C THR A 118 21.90 -7.24 1.61
N VAL A 119 21.90 -5.95 1.29
CA VAL A 119 20.72 -5.08 1.37
C VAL A 119 20.36 -4.67 -0.04
N THR A 120 19.15 -4.98 -0.48
CA THR A 120 18.67 -4.69 -1.83
C THR A 120 17.33 -3.95 -1.77
N LEU A 121 17.16 -2.98 -2.66
CA LEU A 121 15.84 -2.39 -2.91
C LEU A 121 14.89 -3.45 -3.46
N PHE A 122 13.65 -3.43 -3.00
CA PHE A 122 12.58 -4.31 -3.44
C PHE A 122 11.31 -3.51 -3.81
N GLY A 123 10.22 -4.21 -4.13
CA GLY A 123 8.90 -3.63 -4.24
C GLY A 123 8.77 -2.66 -5.40
N SER A 124 8.02 -1.58 -5.20
CA SER A 124 7.72 -0.64 -6.28
C SER A 124 8.96 0.12 -6.79
N ALA A 125 9.97 0.31 -5.92
CA ALA A 125 11.24 0.91 -6.27
C ALA A 125 12.08 0.06 -7.22
N ALA A 126 12.05 -1.27 -7.08
CA ALA A 126 12.79 -2.18 -7.96
C ALA A 126 12.25 -2.23 -9.40
N HIS A 127 10.99 -1.84 -9.61
CA HIS A 127 10.31 -1.89 -10.92
C HIS A 127 10.11 -0.51 -11.55
N ASP A 128 10.62 0.54 -10.91
CA ASP A 128 10.37 1.93 -11.29
C ASP A 128 8.85 2.26 -11.36
N LEU A 129 8.06 1.63 -10.47
CA LEU A 129 6.61 1.84 -10.31
C LEU A 129 6.30 2.69 -9.07
N VAL A 130 7.17 3.66 -8.81
CA VAL A 130 7.15 4.53 -7.62
C VAL A 130 6.38 5.80 -7.93
N LEU A 131 5.36 6.09 -7.12
CA LEU A 131 4.79 7.43 -7.03
C LEU A 131 5.72 8.31 -6.17
N PRO A 132 5.71 9.65 -6.28
CA PRO A 132 6.58 10.54 -5.51
C PRO A 132 6.61 10.22 -4.01
N ASP A 133 5.44 9.89 -3.46
CA ASP A 133 5.28 9.56 -2.05
C ASP A 133 5.59 8.10 -1.69
N GLY A 134 5.91 7.26 -2.67
CA GLY A 134 6.00 5.82 -2.50
C GLY A 134 7.13 5.38 -1.58
N ASP A 135 6.81 4.38 -0.76
CA ASP A 135 7.67 3.72 0.22
C ASP A 135 8.97 3.18 -0.39
N ILE A 136 9.99 3.04 0.44
CA ILE A 136 11.28 2.44 0.12
C ILE A 136 11.35 1.07 0.80
N ASP A 137 11.11 0.04 0.01
CA ASP A 137 11.21 -1.35 0.46
C ASP A 137 12.67 -1.83 0.41
N LEU A 138 13.19 -2.32 1.54
CA LEU A 138 14.49 -2.97 1.64
C LEU A 138 14.33 -4.43 2.08
N VAL A 139 15.08 -5.31 1.42
CA VAL A 139 15.24 -6.70 1.84
C VAL A 139 16.68 -6.89 2.28
N VAL A 140 16.84 -7.40 3.50
CA VAL A 140 18.12 -7.88 4.01
C VAL A 140 18.19 -9.38 3.76
N GLN A 141 19.07 -9.81 2.89
CA GLN A 141 19.36 -11.23 2.68
C GLN A 141 20.60 -11.59 3.50
N THR A 142 20.49 -12.62 4.31
CA THR A 142 21.60 -13.14 5.10
C THR A 142 21.74 -14.63 4.85
N PRO A 143 22.97 -15.19 4.89
CA PRO A 143 23.18 -16.63 4.72
C PRO A 143 22.58 -17.47 5.87
N GLN A 144 22.17 -16.82 6.95
CA GLN A 144 21.62 -17.45 8.13
C GLN A 144 20.12 -17.67 7.95
N VAL A 145 19.68 -18.91 8.18
CA VAL A 145 18.26 -19.21 8.29
C VAL A 145 17.81 -18.82 9.69
N TYR A 146 17.05 -17.74 9.79
CA TYR A 146 16.49 -17.28 11.05
C TYR A 146 15.08 -17.80 11.25
N GLU A 147 14.80 -18.28 12.46
CA GLU A 147 13.42 -18.45 12.94
C GLU A 147 12.70 -17.10 13.01
N ASP A 148 11.38 -17.11 12.87
CA ASP A 148 10.58 -15.88 12.81
C ASP A 148 10.67 -15.04 14.10
N ALA A 149 10.83 -15.69 15.27
CA ALA A 149 11.08 -15.01 16.54
C ALA A 149 12.40 -14.23 16.51
N PHE A 150 13.45 -14.80 15.90
CA PHE A 150 14.73 -14.12 15.75
C PHE A 150 14.65 -12.97 14.75
N LYS A 151 13.97 -13.14 13.61
CA LYS A 151 13.74 -12.06 12.64
C LYS A 151 13.04 -10.88 13.33
N THR A 152 11.95 -11.16 14.04
CA THR A 152 11.17 -10.16 14.77
C THR A 152 12.02 -9.41 15.81
N ARG A 153 12.79 -10.14 16.63
CA ARG A 153 13.71 -9.53 17.60
C ARG A 153 14.78 -8.66 16.92
N SER A 154 15.32 -9.11 15.79
CA SER A 154 16.33 -8.38 15.04
C SER A 154 15.77 -7.09 14.44
N LEU A 155 14.52 -7.11 13.98
CA LEU A 155 13.81 -5.91 13.51
C LEU A 155 13.56 -4.91 14.66
N PHE A 156 13.19 -5.37 15.85
CA PHE A 156 13.07 -4.48 17.02
C PHE A 156 14.41 -3.84 17.42
N GLN A 157 15.50 -4.61 17.37
CA GLN A 157 16.85 -4.07 17.61
C GLN A 157 17.24 -3.03 16.56
N LEU A 158 17.00 -3.33 15.27
CA LEU A 158 17.25 -2.40 14.17
C LEU A 158 16.43 -1.10 14.32
N SER A 159 15.15 -1.21 14.70
CA SER A 159 14.31 -0.04 15.02
C SER A 159 14.92 0.81 16.12
N SER A 160 15.47 0.18 17.17
CA SER A 160 16.17 0.91 18.24
C SER A 160 17.44 1.60 17.72
N MET A 161 18.24 0.94 16.89
CA MET A 161 19.45 1.52 16.30
C MET A 161 19.13 2.74 15.43
N LEU A 162 18.10 2.66 14.59
CA LEU A 162 17.65 3.78 13.74
C LEU A 162 17.17 4.98 14.56
N ARG A 163 16.49 4.75 15.69
CA ARG A 163 16.09 5.81 16.62
C ARG A 163 17.29 6.46 17.31
N THR A 164 18.23 5.66 17.80
CA THR A 164 19.45 6.16 18.46
C THR A 164 20.30 6.98 17.48
N ALA A 165 20.35 6.57 16.21
CA ALA A 165 21.00 7.30 15.12
C ALA A 165 20.21 8.54 14.63
N LEU A 166 19.07 8.86 15.26
CA LEU A 166 18.20 9.99 14.92
C LEU A 166 17.64 9.98 13.49
N VAL A 167 17.65 8.83 12.80
CA VAL A 167 17.07 8.67 11.46
C VAL A 167 15.54 8.73 11.50
N THR A 168 14.95 8.20 12.56
CA THR A 168 13.50 8.13 12.76
C THR A 168 13.12 8.44 14.20
N ARG A 169 11.91 8.96 14.40
CA ARG A 169 11.29 9.11 15.73
C ARG A 169 10.64 7.81 16.22
N GLY A 170 10.33 6.87 15.34
CA GLY A 170 9.62 5.65 15.69
C GLY A 170 9.44 4.71 14.51
N GLY A 171 9.43 3.40 14.80
CA GLY A 171 9.15 2.36 13.83
C GLY A 171 8.27 1.28 14.44
N GLN A 172 7.53 0.59 13.59
CA GLN A 172 6.61 -0.48 13.97
C GLN A 172 7.06 -1.78 13.32
N VAL A 173 7.09 -2.86 14.11
CA VAL A 173 7.38 -4.21 13.60
C VAL A 173 6.05 -4.95 13.48
N ALA A 174 5.71 -5.39 12.28
CA ALA A 174 4.52 -6.19 12.02
C ALA A 174 4.73 -7.63 12.53
N VAL A 175 4.33 -7.88 13.77
CA VAL A 175 4.43 -9.20 14.41
C VAL A 175 3.26 -10.09 13.96
N GLY A 176 3.54 -11.37 13.66
CA GLY A 176 2.53 -12.36 13.28
C GLY A 176 2.17 -12.40 11.79
N ALA A 177 2.72 -11.50 10.97
CA ALA A 177 2.67 -11.62 9.52
C ALA A 177 3.59 -12.76 9.04
N LYS A 178 3.26 -13.39 7.91
CA LYS A 178 4.10 -14.44 7.28
C LYS A 178 5.54 -13.97 7.05
N VAL A 179 5.72 -12.68 6.77
CA VAL A 179 7.03 -12.02 6.68
C VAL A 179 7.01 -10.84 7.63
N PRO A 180 7.75 -10.88 8.75
CA PRO A 180 7.90 -9.73 9.63
C PRO A 180 8.59 -8.57 8.89
N VAL A 181 8.02 -7.37 9.01
CA VAL A 181 8.52 -6.13 8.38
C VAL A 181 8.65 -5.04 9.44
N LEU A 182 9.74 -4.27 9.40
CA LEU A 182 9.92 -3.03 10.15
C LEU A 182 9.53 -1.85 9.25
N SER A 183 8.46 -1.15 9.60
CA SER A 183 7.98 0.04 8.90
C SER A 183 8.28 1.30 9.71
N PHE A 184 8.88 2.32 9.09
CA PHE A 184 9.17 3.60 9.76
C PHE A 184 9.34 4.76 8.77
N PRO A 185 8.90 5.98 9.12
CA PRO A 185 9.27 7.19 8.39
C PRO A 185 10.63 7.73 8.85
N THR A 186 11.41 8.34 7.96
CA THR A 186 12.54 9.18 8.34
C THR A 186 12.07 10.51 8.93
N VAL A 187 12.93 11.19 9.68
CA VAL A 187 12.61 12.52 10.23
C VAL A 187 12.45 13.57 9.13
N PHE A 188 11.73 14.66 9.43
CA PHE A 188 11.45 15.73 8.47
C PHE A 188 12.70 16.29 7.77
N PRO A 189 13.82 16.58 8.46
CA PRO A 189 15.05 17.03 7.79
C PRO A 189 15.62 16.03 6.77
N LEU A 190 15.35 14.72 6.95
CA LEU A 190 15.75 13.65 6.03
C LEU A 190 14.68 13.33 4.97
N GLY A 191 13.74 14.25 4.72
CA GLY A 191 12.78 14.13 3.62
C GLY A 191 11.52 13.31 3.90
N SER A 192 11.32 12.83 5.13
CA SER A 192 10.13 12.05 5.54
C SER A 192 9.82 10.85 4.62
N PHE A 193 10.84 10.04 4.31
CA PHE A 193 10.68 8.82 3.53
C PHE A 193 10.17 7.68 4.39
N ASP A 194 9.13 7.00 3.92
CA ASP A 194 8.62 5.77 4.53
C ASP A 194 9.49 4.58 4.06
N PHE A 195 10.01 3.81 5.01
CA PHE A 195 10.83 2.62 4.79
C PHE A 195 10.16 1.38 5.35
N ASP A 196 10.23 0.29 4.58
CA ASP A 196 9.84 -1.05 4.99
C ASP A 196 11.04 -1.99 4.87
N ILE A 197 11.47 -2.59 5.98
CA ILE A 197 12.64 -3.48 6.01
C ILE A 197 12.21 -4.90 6.41
N SER A 198 12.52 -5.86 5.55
CA SER A 198 12.27 -7.30 5.80
C SER A 198 13.55 -8.12 5.76
N ILE A 199 13.53 -9.32 6.36
CA ILE A 199 14.69 -10.22 6.44
C ILE A 199 14.37 -11.52 5.70
N ASN A 200 15.23 -11.90 4.75
CA ASN A 200 15.14 -13.10 3.92
C ASN A 200 13.76 -13.26 3.22
N ALA A 201 13.21 -12.17 2.71
CA ALA A 201 11.95 -12.18 1.94
C ALA A 201 12.19 -12.63 0.48
N GLU A 202 12.58 -13.89 0.29
CA GLU A 202 13.02 -14.43 -1.02
C GLU A 202 11.97 -14.30 -2.14
N ASP A 203 10.70 -14.53 -1.81
CA ASP A 203 9.60 -14.44 -2.78
C ASP A 203 9.56 -13.08 -3.48
N GLY A 204 9.85 -12.01 -2.72
CA GLY A 204 9.93 -10.67 -3.27
C GLY A 204 11.06 -10.59 -4.30
N THR A 205 12.28 -10.93 -3.89
CA THR A 205 13.44 -10.82 -4.78
C THR A 205 13.32 -11.65 -6.06
N LYS A 206 12.68 -12.82 -6.02
CA LYS A 206 12.41 -13.66 -7.20
C LYS A 206 11.38 -13.04 -8.16
N ALA A 207 10.47 -12.20 -7.65
CA ALA A 207 9.46 -11.53 -8.46
C ALA A 207 10.03 -10.44 -9.37
N ILE A 208 11.18 -9.84 -9.01
CA ILE A 208 11.77 -8.71 -9.73
C ILE A 208 11.99 -9.00 -11.23
N PRO A 209 12.78 -10.01 -11.63
CA PRO A 209 13.06 -10.25 -13.03
C PRO A 209 11.79 -10.62 -13.83
N VAL A 210 10.85 -11.31 -13.19
CA VAL A 210 9.59 -11.74 -13.82
C VAL A 210 8.70 -10.53 -14.13
N VAL A 211 8.48 -9.66 -13.15
CA VAL A 211 7.68 -8.44 -13.34
C VAL A 211 8.37 -7.51 -14.33
N LYS A 212 9.70 -7.39 -14.28
CA LYS A 212 10.46 -6.61 -15.27
C LYS A 212 10.20 -7.11 -16.70
N GLY A 213 10.26 -8.42 -16.94
CA GLY A 213 9.96 -8.99 -18.26
C GLY A 213 8.53 -8.68 -18.73
N TYR A 214 7.55 -8.66 -17.82
CA TYR A 214 6.18 -8.26 -18.16
C TYR A 214 6.03 -6.77 -18.46
N LEU A 215 6.72 -5.90 -17.72
CA LEU A 215 6.73 -4.46 -18.00
C LEU A 215 7.35 -4.14 -19.36
N GLU A 216 8.37 -4.92 -19.77
CA GLU A 216 8.98 -4.81 -21.10
C GLU A 216 8.05 -5.36 -22.20
N SER A 217 7.32 -6.44 -21.92
CA SER A 217 6.45 -7.10 -22.91
C SER A 217 5.07 -6.44 -23.08
N PHE A 218 4.61 -5.69 -22.07
CA PHE A 218 3.32 -4.98 -22.08
C PHE A 218 3.54 -3.50 -21.74
N PRO A 219 3.91 -2.66 -22.73
CA PRO A 219 4.17 -1.24 -22.50
C PRO A 219 3.10 -0.46 -21.70
N PRO A 220 1.78 -0.65 -21.90
CA PRO A 220 0.76 0.06 -21.12
C PRO A 220 0.60 -0.44 -19.68
N LEU A 221 1.25 -1.54 -19.29
CA LEU A 221 1.19 -2.08 -17.92
C LEU A 221 1.64 -1.03 -16.90
N ARG A 222 2.75 -0.34 -17.17
CA ARG A 222 3.27 0.69 -16.27
C ARG A 222 2.32 1.89 -16.12
N PRO A 223 1.89 2.55 -17.21
CA PRO A 223 0.87 3.61 -17.15
C PRO A 223 -0.35 3.23 -16.30
N LEU A 224 -0.97 2.08 -16.60
CA LEU A 224 -2.19 1.65 -15.90
C LEU A 224 -1.91 1.35 -14.42
N VAL A 225 -0.81 0.68 -14.08
CA VAL A 225 -0.45 0.41 -12.69
C VAL A 225 -0.28 1.71 -11.90
N LEU A 226 0.37 2.73 -12.48
CA LEU A 226 0.59 4.01 -11.80
C LEU A 226 -0.71 4.78 -11.60
N VAL A 227 -1.61 4.81 -12.58
CA VAL A 227 -2.94 5.44 -12.45
C VAL A 227 -3.77 4.72 -11.39
N VAL A 228 -3.88 3.39 -11.46
CA VAL A 228 -4.64 2.58 -10.49
C VAL A 228 -4.09 2.74 -9.08
N LYS A 229 -2.76 2.74 -8.93
CA LYS A 229 -2.10 2.94 -7.64
C LYS A 229 -2.39 4.33 -7.08
N ALA A 230 -2.39 5.37 -7.92
CA ALA A 230 -2.70 6.73 -7.51
C ALA A 230 -4.16 6.87 -7.06
N LEU A 231 -5.12 6.32 -7.81
CA LEU A 231 -6.55 6.30 -7.45
C LEU A 231 -6.77 5.63 -6.08
N LEU A 232 -6.21 4.45 -5.88
CA LEU A 232 -6.34 3.73 -4.61
C LEU A 232 -5.62 4.43 -3.46
N SER A 233 -4.52 5.13 -3.73
CA SER A 233 -3.78 5.87 -2.71
C SER A 233 -4.57 7.04 -2.13
N GLN A 234 -5.38 7.75 -2.94
CA GLN A 234 -6.21 8.85 -2.44
C GLN A 234 -7.24 8.39 -1.40
N GLN A 235 -7.68 7.14 -1.49
CA GLN A 235 -8.62 6.52 -0.55
C GLN A 235 -7.92 5.66 0.53
N GLY A 236 -6.58 5.62 0.56
CA GLY A 236 -5.81 4.77 1.48
C GLY A 236 -6.04 3.27 1.28
N LEU A 237 -6.30 2.84 0.04
CA LEU A 237 -6.58 1.45 -0.38
C LEU A 237 -5.39 0.78 -1.09
N ASN A 238 -4.21 1.41 -1.09
CA ASN A 238 -3.01 0.97 -1.80
C ASN A 238 -2.00 0.16 -0.93
N SER A 239 -2.42 -0.35 0.23
CA SER A 239 -1.55 -1.13 1.13
C SER A 239 -2.28 -2.31 1.78
N PRO A 240 -1.71 -3.54 1.76
CA PRO A 240 -2.25 -4.70 2.46
C PRO A 240 -2.29 -4.54 3.98
N ALA A 241 -1.40 -3.72 4.57
CA ALA A 241 -1.40 -3.47 6.01
C ALA A 241 -2.72 -2.85 6.50
N ASN A 242 -3.34 -2.06 5.62
CA ASN A 242 -4.65 -1.47 5.86
C ASN A 242 -5.77 -2.32 5.21
N GLY A 243 -5.50 -3.53 4.71
CA GLY A 243 -6.48 -4.37 4.02
C GLY A 243 -6.79 -3.97 2.56
N GLY A 244 -5.99 -3.08 1.97
CA GLY A 244 -6.10 -2.66 0.57
C GLY A 244 -5.34 -3.58 -0.41
N LEU A 245 -5.13 -3.10 -1.63
CA LEU A 245 -4.33 -3.77 -2.65
C LEU A 245 -2.85 -3.40 -2.53
N GLY A 246 -1.97 -4.38 -2.43
CA GLY A 246 -0.53 -4.16 -2.56
C GLY A 246 -0.10 -3.93 -4.01
N SER A 247 1.03 -3.24 -4.20
CA SER A 247 1.56 -2.93 -5.55
C SER A 247 1.69 -4.18 -6.43
N TYR A 248 2.13 -5.31 -5.87
CA TYR A 248 2.26 -6.57 -6.62
C TYR A 248 0.91 -7.16 -7.06
N ALA A 249 -0.14 -7.02 -6.24
CA ALA A 249 -1.49 -7.42 -6.61
C ALA A 249 -2.04 -6.52 -7.73
N ILE A 250 -1.84 -5.20 -7.66
CA ILE A 250 -2.22 -4.25 -8.71
C ILE A 250 -1.57 -4.64 -10.05
N ILE A 251 -0.26 -4.92 -10.05
CA ILE A 251 0.46 -5.38 -11.25
C ILE A 251 -0.18 -6.64 -11.83
N CYS A 252 -0.52 -7.63 -11.00
CA CYS A 252 -1.15 -8.86 -11.48
C CYS A 252 -2.55 -8.62 -12.07
N LEU A 253 -3.35 -7.74 -11.46
CA LEU A 253 -4.68 -7.38 -11.98
C LEU A 253 -4.56 -6.70 -13.36
N VAL A 254 -3.70 -5.68 -13.47
CA VAL A 254 -3.51 -4.94 -14.73
C VAL A 254 -2.90 -5.85 -15.81
N LEU A 255 -1.90 -6.67 -15.46
CA LEU A 255 -1.31 -7.63 -16.40
C LEU A 255 -2.35 -8.62 -16.92
N CYS A 256 -3.18 -9.18 -16.03
CA CYS A 256 -4.21 -10.10 -16.46
C CYS A 256 -5.25 -9.41 -17.35
N PHE A 257 -5.67 -8.19 -17.01
CA PHE A 257 -6.60 -7.41 -17.82
C PHE A 257 -6.07 -7.16 -19.23
N LEU A 258 -4.82 -6.70 -19.36
CA LEU A 258 -4.19 -6.47 -20.66
C LEU A 258 -4.07 -7.75 -21.48
N LYS A 259 -3.71 -8.88 -20.85
CA LYS A 259 -3.63 -10.18 -21.54
C LYS A 259 -4.98 -10.75 -21.93
N LEU A 260 -5.99 -10.55 -21.08
CA LEU A 260 -7.36 -11.02 -21.31
C LEU A 260 -8.03 -10.23 -22.43
N ASN A 261 -7.77 -8.91 -22.48
CA ASN A 261 -8.40 -7.96 -23.41
C ASN A 261 -9.93 -8.18 -23.50
N PRO A 262 -10.67 -7.98 -22.39
CA PRO A 262 -12.07 -8.41 -22.28
C PRO A 262 -13.01 -7.71 -23.28
N LYS A 263 -12.63 -6.53 -23.78
CA LYS A 263 -13.38 -5.78 -24.80
C LYS A 263 -12.93 -6.09 -26.23
N HIS A 264 -11.97 -6.99 -26.41
CA HIS A 264 -11.41 -7.41 -27.70
C HIS A 264 -10.92 -6.23 -28.56
N HIS A 265 -10.27 -5.25 -27.92
CA HIS A 265 -9.66 -4.13 -28.63
C HIS A 265 -8.57 -4.60 -29.61
N PRO A 266 -8.27 -3.81 -30.66
CA PRO A 266 -7.16 -4.09 -31.55
C PRO A 266 -5.84 -4.26 -30.78
N VAL A 267 -4.95 -5.10 -31.29
CA VAL A 267 -3.67 -5.40 -30.62
C VAL A 267 -2.81 -4.14 -30.47
N GLU A 268 -2.97 -3.20 -31.39
CA GLU A 268 -2.29 -1.90 -31.43
C GLU A 268 -2.59 -1.07 -30.19
N TYR A 269 -3.79 -1.18 -29.60
CA TYR A 269 -4.12 -0.48 -28.35
C TYR A 269 -3.18 -0.87 -27.22
N ILE A 270 -2.63 -2.08 -27.25
CA ILE A 270 -1.72 -2.59 -26.22
C ILE A 270 -0.27 -2.44 -26.66
N GLN A 271 0.07 -2.80 -27.91
CA GLN A 271 1.45 -2.78 -28.39
C GLN A 271 1.95 -1.36 -28.68
N ASN A 272 1.11 -0.51 -29.28
CA ASN A 272 1.43 0.83 -29.76
C ASN A 272 0.48 1.88 -29.13
N HIS A 273 0.29 1.75 -27.81
CA HIS A 273 -0.71 2.51 -27.05
C HIS A 273 -0.54 4.04 -27.11
N MET A 274 0.67 4.51 -27.42
CA MET A 274 0.98 5.93 -27.59
C MET A 274 0.53 6.42 -28.98
N GLU A 275 0.80 5.65 -30.03
CA GLU A 275 0.36 5.97 -31.39
C GLU A 275 -1.15 5.84 -31.56
N SER A 276 -1.77 4.88 -30.86
CA SER A 276 -3.21 4.65 -30.88
C SER A 276 -3.98 5.45 -29.84
N GLU A 277 -3.29 6.27 -29.03
CA GLU A 277 -3.87 7.13 -27.99
C GLU A 277 -4.87 6.39 -27.06
N SER A 278 -4.54 5.14 -26.71
CA SER A 278 -5.51 4.18 -26.15
C SER A 278 -5.59 4.14 -24.62
N LEU A 279 -4.64 4.76 -23.91
CA LEU A 279 -4.57 4.72 -22.44
C LEU A 279 -5.88 5.14 -21.75
N GLY A 280 -6.60 6.14 -22.27
CA GLY A 280 -7.87 6.57 -21.71
C GLY A 280 -8.92 5.45 -21.73
N THR A 281 -9.10 4.82 -22.89
CA THR A 281 -9.97 3.65 -23.07
C THR A 281 -9.54 2.49 -22.16
N LEU A 282 -8.25 2.15 -22.16
CA LEU A 282 -7.74 1.03 -21.37
C LEU A 282 -7.94 1.22 -19.85
N VAL A 283 -7.78 2.44 -19.34
CA VAL A 283 -8.06 2.75 -17.94
C VAL A 283 -9.54 2.63 -17.63
N MET A 284 -10.42 3.21 -18.46
CA MET A 284 -11.87 3.12 -18.26
C MET A 284 -12.36 1.66 -18.28
N ASP A 285 -11.87 0.86 -19.22
CA ASP A 285 -12.22 -0.56 -19.31
C ASP A 285 -11.68 -1.38 -18.15
N PHE A 286 -10.47 -1.08 -17.66
CA PHE A 286 -9.94 -1.73 -16.46
C PHE A 286 -10.84 -1.46 -15.24
N LEU A 287 -11.24 -0.19 -15.06
CA LEU A 287 -12.12 0.22 -13.96
C LEU A 287 -13.49 -0.44 -14.08
N ASP A 288 -14.05 -0.53 -15.29
CA ASP A 288 -15.33 -1.21 -15.53
C ASP A 288 -15.22 -2.71 -15.25
N TYR A 289 -14.17 -3.35 -15.76
CA TYR A 289 -13.98 -4.78 -15.60
C TYR A 289 -13.85 -5.17 -14.12
N PHE A 290 -12.94 -4.56 -13.37
CA PHE A 290 -12.76 -4.92 -11.95
C PHE A 290 -13.75 -4.25 -11.00
N GLY A 291 -14.44 -3.19 -11.43
CA GLY A 291 -15.53 -2.58 -10.67
C GLY A 291 -16.84 -3.35 -10.79
N ASN A 292 -17.19 -3.80 -12.00
CA ASN A 292 -18.54 -4.28 -12.33
C ASN A 292 -18.61 -5.71 -12.89
N GLU A 293 -17.63 -6.14 -13.70
CA GLU A 293 -17.76 -7.37 -14.50
C GLU A 293 -17.06 -8.59 -13.88
N PHE A 294 -15.95 -8.39 -13.16
CA PHE A 294 -15.13 -9.49 -12.67
C PHE A 294 -15.92 -10.38 -11.69
N PRO A 295 -15.99 -11.70 -11.92
CA PRO A 295 -16.79 -12.62 -11.10
C PRO A 295 -16.08 -12.99 -9.79
N TYR A 296 -16.01 -12.03 -8.86
CA TYR A 296 -15.33 -12.17 -7.57
C TYR A 296 -15.75 -13.40 -6.76
N SER A 297 -17.02 -13.82 -6.84
CA SER A 297 -17.56 -14.92 -6.04
C SER A 297 -17.02 -16.29 -6.44
N THR A 298 -16.73 -16.49 -7.73
CA THR A 298 -16.41 -17.81 -8.30
C THR A 298 -15.00 -17.91 -8.85
N SER A 299 -14.35 -16.80 -9.18
CA SER A 299 -13.12 -16.84 -9.97
C SER A 299 -11.92 -16.15 -9.34
N TYR A 300 -10.73 -16.57 -9.74
CA TYR A 300 -9.46 -15.96 -9.39
C TYR A 300 -8.70 -15.49 -10.65
N VAL A 301 -7.78 -14.55 -10.43
CA VAL A 301 -6.92 -14.01 -11.48
C VAL A 301 -5.67 -14.86 -11.65
N ALA A 302 -5.47 -15.44 -12.83
CA ALA A 302 -4.29 -16.20 -13.23
C ALA A 302 -3.46 -15.36 -14.22
N ALA A 303 -2.73 -14.37 -13.68
CA ALA A 303 -2.11 -13.30 -14.46
C ALA A 303 -1.01 -13.79 -15.42
N ALA A 304 -0.25 -14.81 -15.03
CA ALA A 304 0.81 -15.39 -15.88
C ALA A 304 0.23 -15.97 -17.17
N GLN A 305 -0.97 -16.55 -17.10
CA GLN A 305 -1.69 -17.16 -18.22
C GLN A 305 -2.61 -16.16 -18.92
N GLY A 306 -2.94 -15.03 -18.28
CA GLY A 306 -3.93 -14.06 -18.78
C GLY A 306 -5.35 -14.63 -18.74
N LYS A 307 -5.69 -15.42 -17.71
CA LYS A 307 -6.97 -16.13 -17.62
C LYS A 307 -7.68 -15.85 -16.30
N ILE A 308 -9.00 -15.99 -16.35
CA ILE A 308 -9.86 -16.06 -15.17
C ILE A 308 -10.27 -17.51 -14.98
N LEU A 309 -9.97 -18.07 -13.80
CA LEU A 309 -10.12 -19.49 -13.53
C LEU A 309 -10.97 -19.71 -12.26
N PRO A 310 -11.67 -20.85 -12.14
CA PRO A 310 -12.58 -21.12 -11.03
C PRO A 310 -11.82 -21.32 -9.71
N LYS A 311 -12.23 -20.65 -8.63
CA LYS A 311 -11.64 -20.78 -7.28
C LYS A 311 -11.74 -22.19 -6.73
N GLU A 312 -12.77 -22.93 -7.13
CA GLU A 312 -13.02 -24.32 -6.74
C GLU A 312 -11.82 -25.20 -7.11
N SER A 313 -11.14 -24.91 -8.23
CA SER A 313 -10.00 -25.70 -8.70
C SER A 313 -8.80 -25.69 -7.75
N LEU A 314 -8.68 -24.66 -6.90
CA LEU A 314 -7.59 -24.51 -5.93
C LEU A 314 -8.08 -24.48 -4.47
N GLY A 315 -9.37 -24.73 -4.25
CA GLY A 315 -9.98 -24.64 -2.90
C GLY A 315 -9.94 -23.24 -2.30
N TRP A 316 -9.98 -22.19 -3.14
CA TRP A 316 -9.95 -20.78 -2.70
C TRP A 316 -11.34 -20.19 -2.48
N THR A 317 -12.38 -21.02 -2.53
CA THR A 317 -13.73 -20.59 -2.19
C THR A 317 -13.82 -20.24 -0.71
N ASN A 318 -14.45 -19.11 -0.40
CA ASN A 318 -14.64 -18.64 0.96
C ASN A 318 -16.15 -18.47 1.20
N LYS A 319 -16.74 -19.30 2.05
CA LYS A 319 -18.18 -19.30 2.31
C LYS A 319 -18.62 -18.04 3.07
N ASP A 320 -17.78 -17.52 3.96
CA ASP A 320 -18.07 -16.35 4.79
C ASP A 320 -17.89 -15.04 3.99
N CYS A 321 -16.98 -15.05 3.02
CA CYS A 321 -16.73 -13.92 2.13
C CYS A 321 -16.52 -14.40 0.68
N PRO A 322 -17.60 -14.75 -0.04
CA PRO A 322 -17.50 -15.29 -1.40
C PRO A 322 -16.75 -14.36 -2.36
N GLU A 323 -16.98 -13.06 -2.24
CA GLU A 323 -16.37 -12.03 -3.09
C GLU A 323 -14.94 -11.65 -2.72
N ALA A 324 -14.29 -12.36 -1.78
CA ALA A 324 -12.89 -12.13 -1.45
C ALA A 324 -12.03 -12.21 -2.71
N LEU A 325 -11.14 -11.24 -2.93
CA LEU A 325 -10.26 -11.27 -4.11
C LEU A 325 -9.26 -12.43 -4.01
N SER A 326 -9.12 -13.18 -5.10
CA SER A 326 -8.09 -14.19 -5.23
C SER A 326 -7.24 -13.96 -6.48
N ILE A 327 -5.93 -14.02 -6.31
CA ILE A 327 -4.94 -13.82 -7.39
C ILE A 327 -3.84 -14.85 -7.21
N GLU A 328 -3.53 -15.61 -8.27
CA GLU A 328 -2.40 -16.53 -8.27
C GLU A 328 -1.07 -15.77 -8.33
N CYS A 329 -0.13 -16.14 -7.47
CA CYS A 329 1.22 -15.58 -7.46
C CYS A 329 2.02 -15.99 -8.71
N LEU A 330 2.65 -15.00 -9.38
CA LEU A 330 3.50 -15.26 -10.57
C LEU A 330 4.73 -16.13 -10.27
N ILE A 331 5.17 -16.19 -9.01
CA ILE A 331 6.39 -16.91 -8.59
C ILE A 331 6.08 -18.25 -7.94
N ASN A 332 4.97 -18.32 -7.21
CA ASN A 332 4.56 -19.50 -6.47
C ASN A 332 3.11 -19.86 -6.84
N PRO A 333 2.89 -20.57 -7.97
CA PRO A 333 1.57 -21.07 -8.34
C PRO A 333 0.91 -21.82 -7.18
N GLY A 334 -0.40 -21.66 -7.01
CA GLY A 334 -1.12 -22.18 -5.84
C GLY A 334 -1.02 -21.34 -4.56
N ARG A 335 -0.34 -20.18 -4.57
CA ARG A 335 -0.47 -19.17 -3.51
C ARG A 335 -1.41 -18.03 -3.93
N ASP A 336 -2.45 -17.80 -3.12
CA ASP A 336 -3.34 -16.66 -3.26
C ASP A 336 -2.72 -15.40 -2.62
N ILE A 337 -2.34 -14.41 -3.44
CA ILE A 337 -1.86 -13.11 -2.98
C ILE A 337 -2.98 -12.08 -2.78
N GLY A 338 -4.17 -12.34 -3.33
CA GLY A 338 -5.36 -11.50 -3.18
C GLY A 338 -5.99 -11.61 -1.78
N LYS A 339 -5.77 -12.73 -1.09
CA LYS A 339 -6.26 -12.99 0.27
C LYS A 339 -5.98 -11.88 1.29
N ALA A 340 -4.91 -11.10 1.11
CA ALA A 340 -4.55 -9.99 2.00
C ALA A 340 -5.46 -8.75 1.86
N THR A 341 -6.25 -8.66 0.78
CA THR A 341 -7.14 -7.54 0.49
C THR A 341 -8.50 -7.71 1.13
N SER A 342 -8.57 -7.45 2.44
CA SER A 342 -9.81 -7.56 3.22
C SER A 342 -10.87 -6.48 2.92
N ARG A 343 -10.46 -5.36 2.31
CA ARG A 343 -11.36 -4.24 1.92
C ARG A 343 -11.70 -4.25 0.43
N ILE A 344 -11.81 -5.43 -0.19
CA ILE A 344 -12.10 -5.54 -1.63
C ILE A 344 -13.39 -4.83 -2.06
N ALA A 345 -14.43 -4.81 -1.21
CA ALA A 345 -15.65 -4.06 -1.50
C ALA A 345 -15.38 -2.55 -1.69
N GLN A 346 -14.53 -1.95 -0.85
CA GLN A 346 -14.16 -0.53 -0.99
C GLN A 346 -13.30 -0.29 -2.22
N VAL A 347 -12.41 -1.23 -2.57
CA VAL A 347 -11.61 -1.17 -3.80
C VAL A 347 -12.53 -1.18 -5.04
N ARG A 348 -13.55 -2.04 -5.06
CA ARG A 348 -14.54 -2.09 -6.14
C ARG A 348 -15.31 -0.78 -6.24
N SER A 349 -15.81 -0.25 -5.12
CA SER A 349 -16.48 1.05 -5.09
C SER A 349 -15.58 2.17 -5.59
N ALA A 350 -14.29 2.18 -5.23
CA ALA A 350 -13.34 3.18 -5.73
C ALA A 350 -13.19 3.11 -7.26
N PHE A 351 -13.16 1.91 -7.84
CA PHE A 351 -13.13 1.76 -9.31
C PHE A 351 -14.42 2.21 -9.98
N GLN A 352 -15.58 1.88 -9.40
CA GLN A 352 -16.88 2.31 -9.88
C GLN A 352 -17.04 3.83 -9.83
N GLU A 353 -16.70 4.45 -8.71
CA GLU A 353 -16.75 5.90 -8.51
C GLU A 353 -15.84 6.63 -9.51
N ALA A 354 -14.60 6.15 -9.68
CA ALA A 354 -13.68 6.72 -10.66
C ALA A 354 -14.22 6.58 -12.09
N LEU A 355 -14.75 5.41 -12.46
CA LEU A 355 -15.34 5.21 -13.78
C LEU A 355 -16.53 6.12 -14.03
N THR A 356 -17.43 6.25 -13.06
CA THR A 356 -18.59 7.14 -13.14
C THR A 356 -18.14 8.59 -13.32
N ALA A 357 -17.17 9.05 -12.53
CA ALA A 357 -16.62 10.40 -12.66
C ALA A 357 -16.06 10.67 -14.07
N LEU A 358 -15.29 9.72 -14.63
CA LEU A 358 -14.76 9.82 -16.00
C LEU A 358 -15.89 9.81 -17.05
N LYS A 359 -16.84 8.87 -16.94
CA LYS A 359 -17.97 8.72 -17.90
C LYS A 359 -18.91 9.93 -17.87
N GLU A 360 -19.20 10.50 -16.70
CA GLU A 360 -20.12 11.62 -16.53
C GLU A 360 -19.47 12.99 -16.78
N TYR A 361 -18.13 13.08 -16.80
CA TYR A 361 -17.45 14.35 -17.03
C TYR A 361 -17.92 15.02 -18.33
N PRO A 362 -18.41 16.27 -18.30
CA PRO A 362 -18.89 16.95 -19.49
C PRO A 362 -17.70 17.28 -20.39
N PHE A 363 -17.61 16.62 -21.54
CA PHE A 363 -16.56 16.90 -22.50
C PHE A 363 -16.85 18.25 -23.18
N SER A 364 -15.93 19.20 -23.03
CA SER A 364 -15.95 20.48 -23.75
C SER A 364 -14.64 20.66 -24.51
N MET A 365 -14.72 21.20 -25.72
CA MET A 365 -13.54 21.41 -26.60
C MET A 365 -12.54 22.43 -26.05
N SER A 366 -12.91 23.25 -25.06
CA SER A 366 -12.13 24.41 -24.64
C SER A 366 -11.41 24.24 -23.31
N GLN A 367 -11.93 23.45 -22.36
CA GLN A 367 -11.26 23.12 -21.10
C GLN A 367 -11.76 21.77 -20.58
N GLY A 368 -10.82 20.83 -20.36
CA GLY A 368 -11.11 19.52 -19.79
C GLY A 368 -10.04 19.13 -18.78
N ASN A 369 -10.49 18.67 -17.61
CA ASN A 369 -9.67 18.03 -16.59
C ASN A 369 -10.35 16.71 -16.21
N ILE A 370 -10.39 15.81 -17.20
CA ILE A 370 -11.16 14.57 -17.13
C ILE A 370 -10.56 13.67 -16.06
N LEU A 371 -9.24 13.45 -16.10
CA LEU A 371 -8.52 12.71 -15.08
C LEU A 371 -8.66 13.37 -13.71
N GLY A 372 -8.66 14.70 -13.65
CA GLY A 372 -8.89 15.48 -12.43
C GLY A 372 -10.20 15.22 -11.72
N SER A 373 -11.23 14.75 -12.44
CA SER A 373 -12.51 14.37 -11.84
C SER A 373 -12.42 13.10 -10.97
N ALA A 374 -11.44 12.24 -11.24
CA ALA A 374 -11.22 10.99 -10.53
C ALA A 374 -9.94 11.00 -9.67
N LEU A 375 -8.92 11.74 -10.09
CA LEU A 375 -7.57 11.71 -9.56
C LEU A 375 -7.02 13.11 -9.31
N GLY A 376 -6.20 13.28 -8.27
CA GLY A 376 -5.50 14.54 -8.01
C GLY A 376 -4.28 14.35 -7.12
N VAL A 377 -3.36 15.31 -7.18
CA VAL A 377 -2.18 15.36 -6.30
C VAL A 377 -2.55 16.02 -4.97
N SER A 378 -2.20 15.39 -3.86
CA SER A 378 -2.46 15.94 -2.54
C SER A 378 -1.53 17.11 -2.21
N CYS A 379 -1.98 18.07 -1.38
CA CYS A 379 -1.10 19.12 -0.86
C CYS A 379 0.13 18.54 -0.14
N LYS A 380 -0.05 17.42 0.58
CA LYS A 380 1.05 16.71 1.25
C LYS A 380 2.15 16.32 0.26
N THR A 381 1.76 15.78 -0.90
CA THR A 381 2.69 15.43 -1.97
C THR A 381 3.40 16.68 -2.48
N LEU A 382 2.65 17.74 -2.81
CA LEU A 382 3.22 18.99 -3.33
C LEU A 382 4.22 19.64 -2.35
N ASP A 383 3.85 19.71 -1.07
CA ASP A 383 4.70 20.27 -0.02
C ASP A 383 5.96 19.43 0.18
N ARG A 384 5.84 18.09 0.10
CA ARG A 384 6.99 17.19 0.15
C ARG A 384 7.92 17.40 -1.04
N ARG A 385 7.41 17.54 -2.26
CA ARG A 385 8.25 17.82 -3.45
C ARG A 385 9.03 19.13 -3.27
N LYS A 386 8.37 20.19 -2.80
CA LYS A 386 9.00 21.49 -2.49
C LYS A 386 10.07 21.35 -1.41
N HIS A 387 9.77 20.62 -0.33
CA HIS A 387 10.69 20.36 0.77
C HIS A 387 11.93 19.59 0.31
N LEU A 388 11.75 18.48 -0.41
CA LEU A 388 12.85 17.66 -0.94
C LEU A 388 13.75 18.48 -1.87
N LYS A 389 13.14 19.30 -2.74
CA LYS A 389 13.89 20.23 -3.59
C LYS A 389 14.72 21.19 -2.75
N HIS A 390 14.11 21.81 -1.74
CA HIS A 390 14.79 22.78 -0.87
C HIS A 390 15.98 22.17 -0.13
N ILE A 391 15.80 21.05 0.58
CA ILE A 391 16.88 20.46 1.40
C ILE A 391 18.05 19.91 0.59
N VAL A 392 17.80 19.51 -0.67
CA VAL A 392 18.85 19.06 -1.59
C VAL A 392 19.59 20.25 -2.19
N ASP A 393 18.85 21.25 -2.71
CA ASP A 393 19.47 22.41 -3.34
C ASP A 393 20.24 23.28 -2.32
N SER A 394 19.82 23.32 -1.05
CA SER A 394 20.53 24.03 0.02
C SER A 394 21.73 23.26 0.59
N GLY A 395 21.90 21.98 0.26
CA GLY A 395 22.88 21.08 0.88
C GLY A 395 22.57 20.71 2.34
N SER A 396 21.39 21.07 2.86
CA SER A 396 20.99 20.77 4.23
C SER A 396 20.85 19.27 4.46
N LEU A 397 20.37 18.52 3.45
CA LEU A 397 20.21 17.08 3.55
C LEU A 397 21.55 16.37 3.79
N GLU A 398 22.59 16.69 3.01
CA GLU A 398 23.92 16.13 3.18
C GLU A 398 24.51 16.46 4.56
N SER A 399 24.31 17.69 5.04
CA SER A 399 24.73 18.11 6.39
C SER A 399 24.03 17.28 7.48
N ASP A 400 22.71 17.14 7.40
CA ASP A 400 21.93 16.35 8.35
C ASP A 400 22.31 14.87 8.32
N LEU A 401 22.59 14.32 7.13
CA LEU A 401 23.07 12.95 6.97
C LEU A 401 24.48 12.74 7.52
N ALA A 402 25.36 13.74 7.39
CA ALA A 402 26.71 13.70 7.95
C ALA A 402 26.72 13.77 9.48
N ALA A 403 25.75 14.45 10.08
CA ALA A 403 25.57 14.52 11.54
C ALA A 403 25.11 13.19 12.17
N ILE A 404 24.62 12.23 11.37
CA ILE A 404 24.21 10.91 11.87
C ILE A 404 25.43 10.10 12.30
N VAL A 405 25.51 9.85 13.60
CA VAL A 405 26.50 8.94 14.19
C VAL A 405 26.03 7.50 13.95
N LEU A 406 26.83 6.74 13.18
CA LEU A 406 26.55 5.33 12.95
C LEU A 406 26.69 4.54 14.26
N PRO A 407 25.76 3.62 14.56
CA PRO A 407 25.89 2.74 15.71
C PRO A 407 27.14 1.85 15.55
N PRO A 408 27.72 1.38 16.67
CA PRO A 408 28.86 0.44 16.60
C PRO A 408 28.47 -0.80 15.80
N GLU A 409 29.46 -1.43 15.19
CA GLU A 409 29.24 -2.72 14.52
C GLU A 409 28.70 -3.74 15.51
N TRP A 410 27.67 -4.46 15.08
CA TRP A 410 27.12 -5.55 15.85
C TRP A 410 28.13 -6.70 15.83
N SER A 411 29.01 -6.71 16.84
CA SER A 411 29.73 -7.90 17.21
C SER A 411 28.71 -8.93 17.66
N THR A 412 28.71 -10.11 17.03
CA THR A 412 27.93 -11.25 17.51
C THR A 412 28.22 -11.36 19.02
N PRO A 413 27.20 -11.35 19.91
CA PRO A 413 27.47 -11.60 21.30
C PRO A 413 28.22 -12.92 21.36
N GLN A 414 29.48 -12.89 21.80
CA GLN A 414 30.11 -14.10 22.31
C GLN A 414 29.11 -14.66 23.31
N ASN A 415 28.72 -15.92 23.10
CA ASN A 415 27.86 -16.68 23.99
C ASN A 415 28.12 -16.19 25.42
N PRO A 416 27.10 -15.67 26.16
CA PRO A 416 27.35 -15.19 27.51
C PRO A 416 28.12 -16.28 28.24
N LYS A 417 29.34 -15.96 28.68
CA LYS A 417 30.22 -16.92 29.36
C LYS A 417 29.33 -17.71 30.34
N PRO A 418 29.38 -19.06 30.33
CA PRO A 418 28.53 -19.84 31.22
C PRO A 418 28.67 -19.25 32.62
N GLN A 419 27.54 -18.81 33.18
CA GLN A 419 27.53 -18.32 34.56
C GLN A 419 28.23 -19.38 35.40
N PRO A 420 29.16 -19.00 36.30
CA PRO A 420 29.77 -19.97 37.18
C PRO A 420 28.65 -20.75 37.88
N PRO A 421 28.78 -22.09 37.99
CA PRO A 421 27.72 -22.92 38.51
C PRO A 421 27.29 -22.34 39.85
N ARG A 422 25.99 -22.03 39.98
CA ARG A 422 25.40 -21.58 41.25
C ARG A 422 25.81 -22.59 42.31
N GLY A 423 26.74 -22.20 43.18
CA GLY A 423 27.19 -23.02 44.29
C GLY A 423 25.96 -23.52 45.05
N ARG A 424 25.96 -24.83 45.34
CA ARG A 424 24.91 -25.48 46.12
C ARG A 424 24.60 -24.62 47.35
N ARG A 425 23.40 -24.06 47.43
CA ARG A 425 22.90 -23.44 48.65
C ARG A 425 22.92 -24.51 49.73
N ARG A 426 23.74 -24.32 50.77
CA ARG A 426 23.62 -25.09 52.01
C ARG A 426 22.25 -24.81 52.63
N PRO A 427 21.53 -25.83 53.13
CA PRO A 427 20.30 -25.60 53.88
C PRO A 427 20.62 -24.83 55.18
N PRO A 428 19.69 -24.00 55.68
CA PRO A 428 19.92 -23.24 56.90
C PRO A 428 19.94 -24.18 58.12
N PRO A 429 20.71 -23.85 59.18
CA PRO A 429 20.74 -24.65 60.38
C PRO A 429 19.39 -24.58 61.10
N GLN A 430 18.83 -25.75 61.41
CA GLN A 430 17.73 -25.90 62.37
C GLN A 430 18.29 -25.64 63.77
N ASN A 431 18.14 -24.42 64.26
CA ASN A 431 17.92 -24.07 65.67
C ASN A 431 18.09 -22.56 65.88
N ALA A 432 16.98 -21.84 65.95
CA ALA A 432 16.89 -20.59 66.71
C ALA A 432 15.43 -20.41 67.17
N ALA A 433 15.27 -20.38 68.49
CA ALA A 433 14.01 -20.28 69.22
C ALA A 433 13.37 -18.87 69.09
N PRO A 434 12.08 -18.69 69.47
CA PRO A 434 11.28 -17.54 69.08
C PRO A 434 11.51 -16.34 70.01
N TYR A 435 11.70 -15.15 69.44
CA TYR A 435 11.67 -13.89 70.19
C TYR A 435 10.45 -13.04 69.82
N HIS A 436 9.78 -12.62 70.89
CA HIS A 436 8.60 -11.77 71.00
C HIS A 436 8.67 -10.46 70.20
N ILE A 437 7.54 -10.09 69.58
CA ILE A 437 7.26 -8.74 69.09
C ILE A 437 6.46 -7.99 70.17
N PRO A 438 6.88 -6.79 70.62
CA PRO A 438 6.01 -5.90 71.38
C PRO A 438 5.15 -5.02 70.46
N TYR A 439 3.88 -4.93 70.85
CA TYR A 439 2.79 -4.11 70.33
C TYR A 439 2.97 -2.63 70.72
N HIS A 440 2.50 -1.67 69.89
CA HIS A 440 1.58 -0.51 70.16
C HIS A 440 1.73 0.65 69.12
N PRO A 441 0.77 1.61 68.95
CA PRO A 441 -0.38 1.48 68.03
C PRO A 441 -0.66 2.74 67.14
N SER A 442 -1.77 2.65 66.38
CA SER A 442 -2.66 3.76 65.91
C SER A 442 -2.19 4.56 64.68
N TYR A 443 -3.01 4.93 63.68
CA TYR A 443 -4.45 5.20 63.62
C TYR A 443 -5.12 4.72 62.32
N SER A 444 -6.41 4.44 62.46
CA SER A 444 -7.46 4.12 61.47
C SER A 444 -7.74 5.26 60.47
N ALA A 445 -8.20 4.94 59.25
CA ALA A 445 -9.59 5.23 58.81
C ALA A 445 -9.91 4.88 57.32
N TYR A 446 -11.03 4.14 57.14
CA TYR A 446 -11.90 3.92 55.96
C TYR A 446 -11.31 3.29 54.68
N ALA A 447 -11.55 2.02 54.29
CA ALA A 447 -12.70 1.10 54.28
C ALA A 447 -13.79 1.36 53.20
N GLY A 448 -13.86 0.40 52.26
CA GLY A 448 -15.01 0.04 51.42
C GLY A 448 -14.56 -0.53 50.07
N ALA A 449 -15.01 -1.66 49.54
CA ALA A 449 -15.84 -2.78 49.99
C ALA A 449 -15.78 -3.86 48.86
N TYR A 450 -15.63 -5.15 49.24
CA TYR A 450 -16.17 -6.42 48.69
C TYR A 450 -16.36 -6.62 47.15
N ALA A 451 -16.15 -7.79 46.50
CA ALA A 451 -15.89 -9.19 46.86
C ALA A 451 -15.39 -9.99 45.60
N PRO A 452 -14.87 -11.23 45.74
CA PRO A 452 -14.25 -12.01 44.66
C PRO A 452 -15.19 -13.01 43.92
N ILE A 453 -14.85 -13.31 42.65
CA ILE A 453 -15.54 -14.24 41.73
C ILE A 453 -14.93 -15.66 41.87
N PRO A 454 -15.73 -16.76 41.82
CA PRO A 454 -15.25 -18.13 42.02
C PRO A 454 -14.64 -18.78 40.77
N VAL A 455 -13.65 -19.65 40.99
CA VAL A 455 -12.96 -20.47 39.98
C VAL A 455 -13.72 -21.79 39.78
N SER A 456 -14.12 -22.06 38.54
CA SER A 456 -14.75 -23.32 38.12
C SER A 456 -13.69 -24.31 37.58
N GLN A 457 -13.93 -25.57 37.88
CA GLN A 457 -13.13 -26.76 37.66
C GLN A 457 -13.04 -27.17 36.18
N TYR A 458 -11.88 -27.66 35.74
CA TYR A 458 -11.73 -28.48 34.53
C TYR A 458 -11.17 -29.86 34.91
N PRO A 459 -11.73 -30.97 34.40
CA PRO A 459 -11.21 -32.30 34.68
C PRO A 459 -10.08 -32.68 33.70
N HIS A 460 -9.09 -33.35 34.26
CA HIS A 460 -8.03 -34.08 33.55
C HIS A 460 -8.62 -35.18 32.66
N ASN A 461 -8.10 -35.33 31.44
CA ASN A 461 -8.18 -36.61 30.74
C ASN A 461 -6.85 -36.94 30.06
N THR A 462 -6.29 -38.07 30.48
CA THR A 462 -5.04 -38.68 30.02
C THR A 462 -5.32 -39.53 28.79
N PHE A 463 -4.61 -39.32 27.68
CA PHE A 463 -4.40 -40.39 26.71
C PHE A 463 -3.10 -40.16 25.90
N ARG A 464 -2.18 -41.11 26.04
CA ARG A 464 -0.99 -41.29 25.20
C ARG A 464 -1.37 -42.22 24.03
N PRO A 465 -0.73 -42.11 22.87
CA PRO A 465 -0.35 -43.32 22.16
C PRO A 465 1.14 -43.41 21.81
N SER A 466 1.54 -44.67 21.72
CA SER A 466 2.85 -45.28 21.58
C SER A 466 3.46 -45.22 20.18
N TYR A 467 4.80 -45.26 20.15
CA TYR A 467 5.61 -45.60 18.98
C TYR A 467 5.41 -47.05 18.53
N SER A 468 5.40 -47.29 17.22
CA SER A 468 5.67 -48.58 16.59
C SER A 468 6.42 -48.39 15.27
N SER A 469 7.12 -49.45 14.87
CA SER A 469 8.37 -49.48 14.11
C SER A 469 8.28 -50.34 12.84
N TYR A 470 9.19 -50.07 11.88
CA TYR A 470 9.71 -50.93 10.78
C TYR A 470 8.87 -51.28 9.51
N GLY A 471 9.25 -50.62 8.39
CA GLY A 471 9.65 -51.16 7.05
C GLY A 471 8.64 -51.88 6.12
N PRO A 472 8.96 -52.18 4.83
CA PRO A 472 10.07 -51.73 3.96
C PRO A 472 9.60 -51.10 2.60
N GLY A 473 10.54 -50.53 1.82
CA GLY A 473 10.31 -49.91 0.50
C GLY A 473 10.14 -50.88 -0.68
N PRO A 474 10.02 -50.37 -1.94
CA PRO A 474 11.00 -50.76 -2.95
C PRO A 474 11.39 -49.69 -4.02
N THR A 475 12.68 -49.75 -4.39
CA THR A 475 13.36 -49.64 -5.71
C THR A 475 13.05 -48.57 -6.78
N TYR A 476 14.12 -47.82 -7.06
CA TYR A 476 14.69 -47.30 -8.32
C TYR A 476 14.04 -47.69 -9.67
N LEU A 477 13.88 -46.68 -10.53
CA LEU A 477 14.08 -46.77 -11.98
C LEU A 477 14.82 -45.52 -12.50
N ASN A 478 15.80 -45.77 -13.36
CA ASN A 478 16.83 -44.89 -13.86
C ASN A 478 16.68 -44.79 -15.38
N TYR A 479 16.53 -43.59 -15.93
CA TYR A 479 16.77 -43.18 -17.33
C TYR A 479 16.89 -41.66 -17.29
N GLY A 480 17.86 -40.93 -17.84
CA GLY A 480 18.82 -41.15 -18.90
C GLY A 480 19.02 -39.76 -19.53
N SER A 481 20.23 -39.20 -19.46
CA SER A 481 20.61 -37.99 -20.22
C SER A 481 21.17 -38.41 -21.59
N PRO A 482 21.10 -37.57 -22.63
CA PRO A 482 22.20 -36.62 -22.86
C PRO A 482 21.84 -35.25 -23.51
N SER A 483 22.61 -34.21 -23.13
CA SER A 483 23.24 -33.06 -23.87
C SER A 483 22.81 -32.62 -25.29
N PRO A 484 23.28 -31.44 -25.83
CA PRO A 484 23.84 -30.22 -25.21
C PRO A 484 23.33 -28.87 -25.82
N ALA A 485 23.90 -27.79 -25.27
CA ALA A 485 23.83 -26.36 -25.56
C ALA A 485 23.69 -25.84 -27.01
N LEU A 486 23.01 -24.70 -27.14
CA LEU A 486 23.10 -23.76 -28.27
C LEU A 486 23.39 -22.34 -27.74
N HIS A 487 24.38 -21.70 -28.37
CA HIS A 487 24.83 -20.32 -28.13
C HIS A 487 23.78 -19.27 -28.53
N PRO A 488 23.80 -18.06 -27.93
CA PRO A 488 22.95 -16.95 -28.35
C PRO A 488 23.56 -16.17 -29.53
N ALA A 489 22.71 -15.85 -30.51
CA ALA A 489 23.02 -14.98 -31.63
C ALA A 489 22.95 -13.50 -31.23
N GLN A 490 23.95 -12.74 -31.69
CA GLN A 490 24.05 -11.29 -31.57
C GLN A 490 23.06 -10.59 -32.53
N ILE A 491 22.38 -9.54 -32.07
CA ILE A 491 21.65 -8.58 -32.90
C ILE A 491 22.11 -7.16 -32.50
N PRO A 492 22.29 -6.21 -33.45
CA PRO A 492 23.05 -4.99 -33.23
C PRO A 492 22.24 -3.87 -32.56
N HIS A 493 22.98 -3.01 -31.86
CA HIS A 493 22.51 -1.74 -31.31
C HIS A 493 22.04 -0.77 -32.41
N GLY A 494 20.81 -0.28 -32.29
CA GLY A 494 20.29 0.90 -33.00
C GLY A 494 19.83 1.94 -31.98
N SER A 495 20.40 3.14 -32.06
CA SER A 495 20.13 4.31 -31.23
C SER A 495 18.75 4.91 -31.48
N SER A 496 17.97 5.11 -30.41
CA SER A 496 16.68 5.81 -30.43
C SER A 496 16.86 7.27 -30.00
N GLU A 497 17.33 8.10 -30.94
CA GLU A 497 17.27 9.56 -30.85
C GLU A 497 16.93 10.10 -32.25
N ASP A 498 15.66 10.06 -32.69
CA ASP A 498 15.21 10.93 -33.80
C ASP A 498 13.69 11.02 -34.08
N VAL A 499 12.79 10.61 -33.17
CA VAL A 499 11.34 10.68 -33.45
C VAL A 499 10.65 11.97 -32.96
N HIS A 500 11.35 12.84 -32.22
CA HIS A 500 10.74 14.07 -31.66
C HIS A 500 10.83 15.34 -32.53
N ARG A 501 11.25 15.26 -33.80
CA ARG A 501 11.40 16.46 -34.67
C ARG A 501 10.39 16.60 -35.81
N ALA A 502 9.37 15.75 -35.91
CA ALA A 502 8.45 15.77 -37.05
C ALA A 502 6.99 16.08 -36.66
N LYS A 503 6.72 17.11 -35.84
CA LYS A 503 5.36 17.66 -35.64
C LYS A 503 5.34 19.16 -35.27
N ARG A 504 6.29 19.94 -35.78
CA ARG A 504 6.23 21.42 -35.82
C ARG A 504 6.26 21.89 -37.26
N GLN A 505 5.22 21.59 -38.01
CA GLN A 505 4.85 22.24 -39.28
C GLN A 505 3.63 21.50 -39.82
N ARG A 506 2.46 21.83 -39.28
CA ARG A 506 1.18 21.83 -39.99
C ARG A 506 0.15 22.51 -39.09
N ILE A 507 -0.30 23.65 -39.61
CA ILE A 507 -1.31 24.59 -39.12
C ILE A 507 -0.79 25.54 -38.04
#